data_AF-A0A920LFR1-F1
#
_entry.id   AF-A0A920LFR1-F1
#
_cell.length_a   1.000
_cell.length_b   1.000
_cell.length_c   1.000
_cell.angle_alpha   90.00
_cell.angle_beta   90.00
_cell.angle_gamma   90.00
#
_symmetry.space_group_name_H-M   'P 1'
#
loop_
_entity.id
_entity.type
_entity.pdbx_description
1 polymer ?
#
loop_
_entity_poly.entity_id
_entity_poly.type
_entity_poly.pdbx_seq_one_letter_code
_entity_poly.pdbx_strand_id
1 'polypeptide(L)' 'MKISNTEFRAFDNCCPHNGSQNSWSYSNNEFTCGTHGNSFNIDGSDVKDCNSGATSGGLKKYDASLSGDTLTVTTS' A
#
# COMPACT_ATOMS: atom_id res chain seq x y z
N MET A 1 -0.66 -7.42 -2.49
CA MET A 1 -0.22 -7.56 -3.90
C MET A 1 0.61 -8.82 -4.06
N LYS A 2 0.24 -9.72 -4.99
CA LYS A 2 1.04 -10.90 -5.33
C LYS A 2 2.17 -10.48 -6.28
N ILE A 3 3.42 -10.75 -5.93
CA ILE A 3 4.61 -10.45 -6.74
C ILE A 3 5.05 -11.68 -7.52
N SER A 4 5.04 -12.83 -6.85
CA SER A 4 5.34 -14.14 -7.42
C SER A 4 4.45 -15.20 -6.76
N ASN A 5 4.68 -16.48 -7.04
CA ASN A 5 3.94 -17.55 -6.36
C ASN A 5 4.24 -17.66 -4.85
N THR A 6 5.35 -17.08 -4.38
CA THR A 6 5.80 -17.18 -2.99
C THR A 6 6.04 -15.82 -2.33
N GLU A 7 5.98 -14.72 -3.10
CA GLU A 7 6.21 -13.37 -2.59
C GLU A 7 4.93 -12.53 -2.69
N PHE A 8 4.59 -11.91 -1.57
CA PHE A 8 3.48 -10.98 -1.44
C PHE A 8 3.97 -9.72 -0.73
N ARG A 9 3.38 -8.59 -1.09
CA ARG A 9 3.56 -7.32 -0.38
C ARG A 9 2.22 -6.84 0.16
N ALA A 10 2.21 -6.44 1.42
CA ALA A 10 1.06 -5.88 2.10
C ALA A 10 1.33 -4.40 2.43
N PHE A 11 0.30 -3.58 2.32
CA PHE A 11 0.38 -2.13 2.51
C PHE A 11 -0.83 -1.66 3.32
N ASP A 12 -0.70 -0.51 3.99
CA ASP A 12 -1.85 0.19 4.55
C ASP A 12 -2.79 0.58 3.41
N ASN A 13 -4.06 0.19 3.53
CA ASN A 13 -5.07 0.46 2.52
C ASN A 13 -5.62 1.90 2.61
N CYS A 14 -5.29 2.63 3.68
CA CYS A 14 -5.70 4.00 3.84
C CYS A 14 -4.89 4.97 2.98
N CYS A 15 -5.58 5.78 2.18
CA CYS A 15 -4.95 6.87 1.43
C CYS A 15 -4.42 7.94 2.40
N PRO A 16 -3.12 8.28 2.33
CA PRO A 16 -2.54 9.33 3.17
C PRO A 16 -3.18 10.71 3.02
N HIS A 17 -3.85 10.98 1.90
CA HIS A 17 -4.53 12.27 1.69
C HIS A 17 -5.74 12.46 2.61
N ASN A 18 -6.77 11.63 2.45
CA ASN A 18 -8.05 11.83 3.13
C ASN A 18 -8.75 10.51 3.52
N GLY A 19 -7.98 9.45 3.80
CA GLY A 19 -8.58 8.25 4.38
C GLY A 19 -9.30 7.30 3.42
N SER A 20 -9.37 7.59 2.12
CA SER A 20 -10.00 6.70 1.14
C SER A 20 -9.35 5.31 1.13
N GLN A 21 -10.16 4.25 1.17
CA GLN A 21 -9.68 2.86 1.28
C GLN A 21 -10.16 1.95 0.14
N ASN A 22 -11.12 2.38 -0.65
CA ASN A 22 -11.85 1.48 -1.55
C ASN A 22 -11.67 1.86 -3.03
N SER A 23 -10.74 2.77 -3.34
CA SER A 23 -10.54 3.29 -4.69
C SER A 23 -9.05 3.42 -4.97
N TRP A 24 -8.46 2.33 -5.47
CA TRP A 24 -7.04 2.22 -5.78
C TRP A 24 -6.83 1.59 -7.15
N SER A 25 -5.89 2.14 -7.92
CA SER A 25 -5.29 1.49 -9.09
C SER A 25 -3.78 1.36 -8.87
N TYR A 26 -3.16 0.42 -9.57
CA TYR A 26 -1.72 0.18 -9.47
C TYR A 26 -1.10 0.15 -10.87
N SER A 27 -0.08 0.97 -11.08
CA SER A 27 0.72 1.00 -12.31
C SER A 27 2.06 1.70 -12.03
N ASN A 28 3.08 1.47 -12.85
CA ASN A 28 4.37 2.18 -12.74
C ASN A 28 4.98 2.16 -11.32
N ASN A 29 4.83 1.06 -10.58
CA ASN A 29 5.30 0.91 -9.21
C ASN A 29 4.70 1.90 -8.19
N GLU A 30 3.50 2.43 -8.46
CA GLU A 30 2.77 3.32 -7.56
C GLU A 30 1.30 2.88 -7.42
N PHE A 31 0.72 3.18 -6.26
CA PHE A 31 -0.72 3.14 -6.05
C PHE A 31 -1.31 4.53 -6.26
N THR A 32 -2.31 4.64 -7.14
CA THR A 32 -3.06 5.87 -7.37
C THR A 32 -4.43 5.77 -6.71
N CYS A 33 -4.74 6.73 -5.84
CA CYS A 33 -6.05 6.84 -5.20
C CYS A 33 -7.07 7.36 -6.21
N GLY A 34 -8.06 6.54 -6.56
CA GLY A 34 -9.07 6.90 -7.57
C GLY A 34 -10.07 7.96 -7.11
N THR A 35 -10.05 8.38 -5.83
CA THR A 35 -10.91 9.49 -5.37
C THR A 35 -10.40 10.86 -5.85
N HIS A 36 -9.08 11.07 -5.89
CA HIS A 36 -8.50 12.38 -6.22
C HIS A 36 -7.29 12.33 -7.17
N GLY A 37 -6.79 11.13 -7.51
CA GLY A 37 -5.66 10.93 -8.42
C GLY A 37 -4.28 11.02 -7.77
N ASN A 38 -4.17 11.14 -6.45
CA ASN A 38 -2.87 11.17 -5.75
C ASN A 38 -2.17 9.81 -5.84
N SER A 39 -0.87 9.80 -6.11
CA SER A 39 -0.05 8.59 -6.25
C SER A 39 0.94 8.45 -5.11
N PHE A 40 1.17 7.20 -4.70
CA PHE A 40 2.07 6.84 -3.60
C PHE A 40 2.97 5.68 -4.00
N ASN A 41 4.26 5.81 -3.70
CA ASN A 41 5.26 4.78 -3.98
C ASN A 41 5.12 3.60 -3.01
N ILE A 42 5.78 2.49 -3.37
CA ILE A 42 5.77 1.23 -2.61
C ILE A 42 7.17 0.81 -2.11
N ASP A 43 8.19 1.63 -2.33
CA ASP A 43 9.58 1.26 -2.04
C ASP A 43 9.92 1.34 -0.54
N GLY A 44 9.08 2.01 0.24
CA GLY A 44 9.22 2.17 1.69
C GLY A 44 9.99 3.42 2.11
N SER A 45 10.28 4.32 1.17
CA SER A 45 10.79 5.66 1.43
C SER A 45 9.65 6.65 1.67
N ASP A 46 9.93 7.70 2.45
CA ASP A 46 9.00 8.82 2.71
C ASP A 46 7.57 8.38 3.10
N VAL A 47 7.46 7.39 3.98
CA VAL A 47 6.19 6.80 4.40
C VAL A 47 5.29 7.88 5.02
N LYS A 48 4.04 7.95 4.55
CA LYS A 48 3.03 8.89 5.04
C LYS A 48 1.95 8.18 5.83
N ASP A 49 1.52 8.82 6.91
CA ASP A 49 0.42 8.32 7.71
C ASP A 49 -0.92 8.51 6.99
N CYS A 50 -1.84 7.60 7.30
CA CYS A 50 -3.25 7.68 6.91
C CYS A 50 -3.83 9.06 7.26
N ASN A 51 -4.53 9.69 6.31
CA ASN A 51 -5.21 10.97 6.52
C ASN A 51 -4.30 12.13 7.02
N SER A 52 -3.01 12.09 6.69
CA SER A 52 -2.04 13.16 6.99
C SER A 52 -2.18 14.38 6.07
N GLY A 53 -3.01 14.31 5.02
CA GLY A 53 -3.12 15.35 3.99
C GLY A 53 -2.06 15.24 2.88
N ALA A 54 -1.20 14.22 2.93
CA ALA A 54 -0.16 14.03 1.92
C ALA A 54 -0.75 13.67 0.55
N THR A 55 -0.21 14.26 -0.52
CA THR A 55 -0.59 13.99 -1.91
C THR A 55 0.43 13.13 -2.67
N SER A 56 1.58 12.87 -2.05
CA SER A 56 2.67 12.01 -2.53
C SER A 56 3.45 11.43 -1.36
N GLY A 57 4.34 10.47 -1.63
CA GLY A 57 5.18 9.78 -0.65
C GLY A 57 4.98 8.27 -0.71
N GLY A 58 5.43 7.55 0.31
CA GLY A 58 5.31 6.08 0.38
C GLY A 58 4.12 5.60 1.18
N LEU A 59 3.54 4.46 0.77
CA LEU A 59 2.61 3.70 1.62
C LEU A 59 3.37 2.91 2.68
N LYS A 60 2.79 2.81 3.88
CA LYS A 60 3.30 1.94 4.94
C LYS A 60 3.24 0.48 4.46
N LYS A 61 4.38 -0.22 4.54
CA LYS A 61 4.49 -1.66 4.25
C LYS A 61 4.29 -2.49 5.52
N TYR A 62 3.71 -3.67 5.34
CA TYR A 62 3.62 -4.70 6.38
C TYR A 62 4.39 -5.95 5.95
N ASP A 63 4.92 -6.65 6.94
CA ASP A 63 5.53 -7.96 6.72
C ASP A 63 4.44 -8.96 6.33
N ALA A 64 4.73 -9.75 5.31
CA ALA A 64 3.84 -10.77 4.79
C ALA A 64 4.61 -12.08 4.59
N SER A 65 4.07 -13.19 5.10
CA SER A 65 4.66 -14.52 4.95
C SER A 65 3.63 -15.51 4.43
N LEU A 66 4.03 -16.33 3.46
CA LEU A 66 3.21 -17.40 2.90
C LEU A 66 3.67 -18.74 3.46
N SER A 67 2.74 -19.53 4.02
CA SER A 67 2.98 -20.90 4.47
C SER A 67 1.88 -21.81 3.90
N GLY A 68 2.24 -22.71 2.98
CA GLY A 68 1.28 -23.43 2.15
C GLY A 68 0.40 -22.43 1.39
N ASP A 69 -0.92 -22.52 1.61
CA ASP A 69 -1.91 -21.61 1.02
C ASP A 69 -2.33 -20.45 1.95
N THR A 70 -1.70 -20.33 3.13
CA THR A 70 -2.05 -19.29 4.12
C THR A 70 -1.07 -18.12 4.03
N LEU A 71 -1.59 -16.92 3.74
CA LEU A 71 -0.85 -15.65 3.81
C LEU A 71 -1.10 -14.96 5.15
N THR A 72 -0.05 -14.75 5.93
CA THR A 72 -0.08 -14.02 7.20
C THR A 72 0.50 -12.63 7.01
N VAL A 73 -0.20 -11.60 7.48
CA VAL A 73 0.26 -10.20 7.50
C VAL A 73 0.43 -9.73 8.93
N THR A 74 1.59 -9.16 9.26
CA THR A 74 1.90 -8.62 10.59
C THR A 74 1.88 -7.11 10.55
N THR A 75 1.03 -6.48 11.37
CA THR A 75 0.76 -5.03 11.34
C THR A 75 1.27 -4.25 12.55
N SER A 76 1.82 -4.94 13.55
CA SER A 76 2.25 -4.41 14.85
C SER A 76 3.76 -4.18 14.94
#